data_AF-A0A5R2N3M2-F1
#
_entry.id   AF-A0A5R2N3M2-F1
#
_cell.length_a   1.000
_cell.length_b   1.000
_cell.length_c   1.000
_cell.angle_alpha   90.00
_cell.angle_beta   90.00
_cell.angle_gamma   90.00
#
_symmetry.space_group_name_H-M   'P 1'
#
loop_
_entity.id
_entity.type
_entity.pdbx_description
1 polymer ?
#
loop_
_entity_poly.entity_id
_entity_poly.type
_entity_poly.pdbx_seq_one_letter_code
_entity_poly.pdbx_strand_id
1 'polypeptide(L)' 'YASTMRRLLDLPIRIGHGGHGPSFDGKRMREIASAYLRSGSAL' A
#
# COMPACT_ATOMS: atom_id res chain seq x y z
N TYR A 1 4.69 7.09 7.75
CA TYR A 1 3.63 6.16 7.27
C TYR A 1 3.99 4.67 7.36
N ALA A 2 5.17 4.26 7.84
CA ALA A 2 5.57 2.85 7.84
C ALA A 2 4.59 1.90 8.57
N SER A 3 4.09 2.29 9.75
CA SER A 3 3.09 1.49 10.50
C SER A 3 1.81 1.27 9.69
N THR A 4 1.28 2.33 9.05
CA THR A 4 0.12 2.23 8.15
C THR A 4 0.40 1.29 6.98
N MET A 5 1.56 1.41 6.33
CA MET A 5 1.90 0.56 5.19
C MET A 5 2.01 -0.91 5.58
N ARG A 6 2.54 -1.24 6.77
CA ARG A 6 2.55 -2.62 7.28
C ARG A 6 1.13 -3.16 7.45
N ARG A 7 0.23 -2.39 8.06
CA ARG A 7 -1.18 -2.80 8.23
C ARG A 7 -1.89 -3.05 6.90
N LEU A 8 -1.58 -2.28 5.86
CA LEU A 8 -2.17 -2.46 4.53
C LEU A 8 -1.76 -3.77 3.85
N LEU A 9 -0.65 -4.40 4.28
CA LEU A 9 -0.24 -5.72 3.77
C LEU A 9 -1.12 -6.85 4.33
N ASP A 10 -1.62 -6.69 5.55
CA ASP A 10 -2.37 -7.73 6.28
C ASP A 10 -3.89 -7.61 6.11
N LEU A 11 -4.39 -6.43 5.74
CA LEU A 11 -5.81 -6.23 5.54
C LEU A 11 -6.32 -6.95 4.28
N PRO A 12 -7.51 -7.58 4.32
CA PRO A 12 -8.12 -8.27 3.17
C PRO A 12 -8.76 -7.26 2.20
N ILE A 13 -7.95 -6.32 1.71
CA ILE A 13 -8.39 -5.26 0.81
C ILE A 13 -8.75 -5.86 -0.54
N ARG A 14 -10.00 -5.63 -0.98
CA ARG A 14 -10.49 -6.04 -2.29
C ARG A 14 -10.36 -4.91 -3.32
N ILE A 15 -10.72 -3.69 -2.92
CA ILE A 15 -10.66 -2.48 -3.77
C ILE A 15 -10.12 -1.31 -2.93
N GLY A 16 -9.18 -0.55 -3.47
CA GLY A 16 -8.68 0.70 -2.93
C GLY A 16 -9.07 1.88 -3.83
N HIS A 17 -9.44 3.01 -3.20
CA HIS A 17 -9.74 4.27 -3.87
C HIS A 17 -8.67 5.29 -3.49
N GLY A 18 -7.81 5.65 -4.44
CA GLY A 18 -6.85 6.73 -4.26
C GLY A 18 -7.53 8.10 -4.31
N GLY A 19 -6.81 9.16 -3.89
CA GLY A 19 -7.28 10.54 -4.06
C GLY A 19 -7.31 11.01 -5.52
N HIS A 20 -6.58 10.31 -6.42
CA HIS A 20 -6.58 10.52 -7.85
C HIS A 20 -6.47 9.18 -8.58
N GLY A 21 -6.84 9.17 -9.87
CA GLY A 21 -6.75 7.98 -10.73
C GLY A 21 -7.84 6.94 -10.48
N PRO A 22 -7.78 5.80 -11.17
CA PRO A 22 -8.77 4.74 -11.03
C PRO A 22 -8.63 3.99 -9.71
N SER A 23 -9.70 3.31 -9.33
CA SER A 23 -9.67 2.32 -8.25
C SER A 23 -8.72 1.16 -8.59
N PHE A 24 -8.16 0.51 -7.58
CA PHE A 24 -7.20 -0.57 -7.76
C PHE A 24 -7.49 -1.75 -6.83
N ASP A 25 -6.95 -2.91 -7.17
CA ASP A 25 -7.17 -4.14 -6.41
C ASP A 25 -6.23 -4.30 -5.21
N GLY A 26 -6.48 -5.33 -4.39
CA GLY A 26 -5.63 -5.66 -3.24
C GLY A 26 -4.18 -6.00 -3.61
N LYS A 27 -3.92 -6.52 -4.82
CA LYS A 27 -2.56 -6.81 -5.29
C LYS A 27 -1.80 -5.50 -5.45
N ARG A 28 -2.39 -4.51 -6.12
CA ARG A 28 -1.79 -3.19 -6.30
C ARG A 28 -1.59 -2.45 -4.98
N MET A 29 -2.50 -2.62 -4.01
CA MET A 29 -2.32 -2.09 -2.66
C MET A 29 -1.03 -2.62 -2.00
N ARG A 30 -0.82 -3.94 -2.06
CA ARG A 30 0.39 -4.56 -1.48
C ARG A 30 1.67 -4.09 -2.17
N GLU A 31 1.64 -3.89 -3.49
CA GLU A 31 2.77 -3.35 -4.25
C GLU A 31 3.15 -1.94 -3.77
N ILE A 32 2.17 -1.05 -3.62
CA ILE A 32 2.37 0.33 -3.15
C ILE A 32 2.94 0.34 -1.74
N ALA A 33 2.32 -0.40 -0.81
CA ALA A 33 2.76 -0.48 0.57
C ALA A 33 4.19 -1.04 0.70
N SER A 34 4.49 -2.11 -0.04
CA SER A 34 5.82 -2.72 -0.05
C SER A 34 6.87 -1.79 -0.66
N ALA A 35 6.54 -1.08 -1.75
CA ALA A 35 7.43 -0.11 -2.36
C ALA A 35 7.76 1.03 -1.38
N TYR A 36 6.75 1.59 -0.72
CA TYR A 36 6.95 2.64 0.29
C TYR A 36 7.88 2.18 1.42
N LEU A 37 7.67 0.98 1.94
CA LEU A 37 8.50 0.41 3.02
C LEU A 37 9.95 0.19 2.60
N ARG A 38 10.20 -0.19 1.33
CA ARG A 38 11.56 -0.30 0.78
C ARG A 38 12.22 1.07 0.61
N SER A 39 11.48 2.07 0.16
CA SER A 39 12.01 3.44 -0.05
C SER A 39 12.36 4.14 1.26
N GLY A 40 11.65 3.84 2.36
CA GLY A 40 11.97 4.35 3.70
C GLY A 40 13.07 3.58 4.44
N SER A 41 13.68 2.57 3.79
CA SER A 41 14.81 1.80 4.31
C SER A 41 16.17 2.38 3.86
N ALA A 42 16.23 3.67 3.53
CA ALA A 42 17.46 4.44 3.63
C ALA A 42 17.48 5.03 5.05
N LEU A 43 18.43 4.54 5.86
CA LEU A 43 18.75 5.07 7.18
C LEU A 43 19.01 6.58 7.13
#